data_AF-A0A7K3HB62-F1
#
_entry.id   AF-A0A7K3HB62-F1
#
_cell.length_a   1.000
_cell.length_b   1.000
_cell.length_c   1.000
_cell.angle_alpha   90.00
_cell.angle_beta   90.00
_cell.angle_gamma   90.00
#
_symmetry.space_group_name_H-M   'P 1'
#
loop_
_entity.id
_entity.type
_entity.pdbx_description
1 polymer ?
#
loop_
_entity_poly.entity_id
_entity_poly.type
_entity_poly.pdbx_seq_one_letter_code
_entity_poly.pdbx_strand_id
1 'polypeptide(L)' 'GALGGEMIRVNHYGPDATPGTVVRVLSALAEALNAAGVRADLDAASTAAEAAWSGPEE' A
#
# COMPACT_ATOMS: atom_id res chain seq x y z
N GLY A 1 10.01 13.65 -15.23
CA GLY A 1 10.69 14.64 -14.39
C GLY A 1 11.80 13.97 -13.60
N ALA A 2 12.60 14.70 -12.83
CA ALA A 2 13.80 14.20 -12.15
C ALA A 2 13.60 12.90 -11.32
N LEU A 3 12.37 12.60 -10.87
CA LEU A 3 12.03 11.42 -10.08
C LEU A 3 11.41 10.26 -10.89
N GLY A 4 11.38 10.36 -12.22
CA GLY A 4 10.61 9.44 -13.08
C GLY A 4 11.09 7.99 -13.07
N GLY A 5 12.33 7.73 -12.64
CA GLY A 5 12.89 6.37 -12.51
C GLY A 5 13.09 5.91 -11.07
N GLU A 6 12.89 6.78 -10.07
CA GLU A 6 13.24 6.51 -8.68
C GLU A 6 12.02 6.28 -7.78
N MET A 7 10.81 6.55 -8.29
CA MET A 7 9.59 6.54 -7.50
C MET A 7 8.50 5.68 -8.15
N ILE A 8 7.87 4.85 -7.33
CA ILE A 8 6.63 4.15 -7.67
C ILE A 8 5.47 4.94 -7.07
N ARG A 9 4.55 5.43 -7.92
CA ARG A 9 3.30 6.06 -7.45
C ARG A 9 2.17 5.06 -7.57
N VAL A 10 1.62 4.68 -6.42
CA VAL A 10 0.41 3.86 -6.34
C VAL A 10 -0.74 4.76 -5.93
N ASN A 11 -1.74 4.87 -6.80
CA ASN A 11 -2.95 5.63 -6.53
C ASN A 11 -4.14 4.69 -6.44
N HIS A 12 -5.15 5.04 -5.64
CA HIS A 12 -6.44 4.37 -5.59
C HIS A 12 -7.52 5.37 -6.03
N TYR A 13 -8.22 5.08 -7.12
CA TYR A 13 -9.29 5.93 -7.64
C TYR A 13 -10.43 5.09 -8.22
N GLY A 14 -11.64 5.64 -8.21
CA GLY A 14 -12.81 5.03 -8.82
C GLY A 14 -13.54 4.02 -7.93
N PRO A 15 -14.60 3.39 -8.45
CA PRO A 15 -15.49 2.53 -7.66
C PRO A 15 -14.82 1.27 -7.11
N ASP A 16 -13.71 0.82 -7.71
CA ASP A 16 -12.98 -0.37 -7.29
C ASP A 16 -11.89 -0.08 -6.24
N ALA A 17 -11.71 1.18 -5.84
CA ALA A 17 -10.82 1.61 -4.76
C ALA A 17 -11.38 1.24 -3.37
N THR A 18 -11.79 -0.01 -3.22
CA THR A 18 -12.33 -0.57 -1.97
C THR A 18 -11.19 -0.86 -0.98
N PRO A 19 -11.48 -0.95 0.33
CA PRO A 19 -10.48 -1.34 1.33
C PRO A 19 -9.77 -2.65 0.96
N GLY A 20 -10.53 -3.65 0.53
CA GLY A 20 -9.98 -4.95 0.13
C GLY A 20 -9.06 -4.88 -1.09
N THR A 21 -9.33 -3.98 -2.04
CA THR A 21 -8.42 -3.72 -3.17
C THR A 21 -7.11 -3.09 -2.67
N VAL A 22 -7.20 -2.12 -1.77
CA VAL A 22 -6.01 -1.45 -1.23
C VAL A 22 -5.14 -2.42 -0.44
N VAL A 23 -5.72 -3.24 0.44
CA VAL A 23 -4.97 -4.27 1.19
C VAL A 23 -4.26 -5.24 0.24
N ARG A 24 -4.96 -5.78 -0.79
CA ARG A 24 -4.34 -6.68 -1.77
C ARG A 24 -3.18 -6.05 -2.53
N VAL A 25 -3.31 -4.78 -2.92
CA VAL A 25 -2.24 -4.03 -3.59
C VAL A 25 -1.04 -3.83 -2.67
N LEU A 26 -1.27 -3.49 -1.40
CA LEU A 26 -0.20 -3.32 -0.41
C LEU A 26 0.54 -4.64 -0.15
N SER A 27 -0.18 -5.76 -0.03
CA SER A 27 0.43 -7.09 0.11
C SER A 27 1.32 -7.42 -1.09
N ALA A 28 0.80 -7.26 -2.31
CA ALA A 28 1.57 -7.53 -3.53
C ALA A 28 2.80 -6.62 -3.68
N LEU A 29 2.68 -5.34 -3.30
CA LEU A 29 3.81 -4.41 -3.31
C LEU A 29 4.87 -4.80 -2.27
N ALA A 30 4.46 -5.17 -1.06
CA ALA A 30 5.38 -5.60 -0.02
C ALA A 30 6.12 -6.89 -0.40
N GLU A 31 5.43 -7.87 -1.03
CA GLU A 31 6.06 -9.06 -1.61
C GLU A 31 7.12 -8.69 -2.65
N ALA A 32 6.80 -7.78 -3.58
CA ALA A 32 7.73 -7.34 -4.61
C ALA A 32 8.95 -6.60 -4.03
N LEU A 33 8.75 -5.74 -3.02
CA LEU A 33 9.83 -5.06 -2.32
C LEU A 33 10.75 -6.03 -1.59
N ASN A 34 10.18 -7.00 -0.86
CA ASN A 34 10.94 -8.03 -0.17
C ASN A 34 11.73 -8.91 -1.15
N ALA A 35 11.14 -9.27 -2.30
CA ALA A 35 11.84 -9.98 -3.37
C ALA A 35 13.00 -9.17 -3.97
N ALA A 36 12.90 -7.84 -3.96
CA ALA A 36 13.96 -6.92 -4.37
C ALA A 36 14.99 -6.62 -3.24
N GLY A 37 14.86 -7.26 -2.07
CA GLY A 37 15.75 -7.05 -0.92
C GLY A 37 15.45 -5.80 -0.09
N VAL A 38 14.33 -5.13 -0.35
CA VAL A 38 13.84 -3.99 0.44
C VAL A 38 12.85 -4.50 1.47
N ARG A 39 13.19 -4.37 2.76
CA ARG A 39 12.32 -4.85 3.84
C ARG A 39 10.99 -4.10 3.84
N ALA A 40 9.90 -4.84 3.67
CA ALA A 40 8.54 -4.37 3.84
C ALA A 40 7.77 -5.28 4.81
N ASP A 41 7.07 -4.68 5.76
CA ASP A 41 6.27 -5.38 6.77
C ASP A 41 4.81 -5.44 6.32
N LEU A 42 4.33 -6.64 6.01
CA LEU A 42 2.99 -6.86 5.46
C LEU A 42 1.90 -6.60 6.50
N ASP A 43 2.08 -7.11 7.72
CA ASP A 43 1.08 -6.99 8.79
C ASP A 43 0.96 -5.55 9.28
N ALA A 44 2.10 -4.84 9.36
CA ALA A 44 2.09 -3.42 9.69
C ALA A 44 1.39 -2.60 8.59
N ALA A 45 1.61 -2.93 7.32
CA ALA A 45 0.99 -2.24 6.19
C ALA A 45 -0.54 -2.45 6.14
N SER A 46 -1.02 -3.69 6.36
CA SER A 46 -2.47 -3.97 6.42
C SER A 46 -3.12 -3.26 7.60
N THR A 47 -2.52 -3.34 8.80
CA THR A 47 -3.03 -2.68 10.01
C THR A 47 -3.14 -1.17 9.81
N ALA A 48 -2.11 -0.53 9.25
CA ALA A 48 -2.13 0.89 8.97
C ALA A 48 -3.21 1.28 7.94
N ALA A 49 -3.41 0.46 6.91
CA ALA A 49 -4.44 0.69 5.90
C ALA A 49 -5.87 0.55 6.48
N GLU A 50 -6.10 -0.43 7.33
CA GLU A 50 -7.38 -0.64 8.02
C GLU A 50 -7.70 0.50 9.01
N ALA A 51 -6.69 0.95 9.77
CA ALA A 51 -6.82 2.09 10.67
C ALA A 51 -7.15 3.39 9.91
N ALA A 52 -6.49 3.63 8.78
CA ALA A 52 -6.77 4.80 7.94
C ALA A 52 -8.20 4.81 7.39
N TRP A 53 -8.81 3.64 7.18
CA TRP A 53 -10.18 3.52 6.69
C TRP A 53 -11.23 3.66 7.79
N SER A 54 -10.93 3.21 9.01
CA SER A 54 -11.84 3.25 10.15
C SER A 54 -12.03 4.67 10.72
N GLY A 55 -11.18 5.62 10.33
CA GLY A 55 -11.13 6.96 10.93
C GLY A 55 -10.41 6.95 12.29
N PRO A 56 -10.09 8.12 12.87
CA PRO A 56 -9.52 8.18 14.20
C PRO A 56 -10.49 7.57 15.23
N GLU A 57 -9.99 6.73 16.13
CA GLU A 57 -10.72 6.39 17.36
C GLU A 57 -10.90 7.69 18.17
N GLU A 58 -12.14 8.01 18.55
CA GLU A 58 -12.45 9.12 19.47
C GLU A 58 -12.02 8.82 20.91
#